data_AF-A0A8J7TWF1-F1
#
_entry.id   AF-A0A8J7TWF1-F1
#
_cell.length_a   1.000
_cell.length_b   1.000
_cell.length_c   1.000
_cell.angle_alpha   90.00
_cell.angle_beta   90.00
_cell.angle_gamma   90.00
#
_symmetry.space_group_name_H-M   'P 1'
#
loop_
_entity.id
_entity.type
_entity.pdbx_description
1 polymer ?
#
loop_
_entity_poly.entity_id
_entity_poly.type
_entity_poly.pdbx_seq_one_letter_code
_entity_poly.pdbx_strand_id
1 'polypeptide(L)'
;MATIWYYKNVRFDGGVRTGLDVDDVRAFHQFTPGAEPEDPGLEWFVEVMCEGDALPSDPDAAREWFIGHLPPVRAGLEQVADRLSVGIDELSMPYVASAPLPDSGVRCRIRCSAIRRLSGLDIASRLRAVAANLESDVRALPPASLLAV
;
A
#
# COMPACT_ATOMS: atom_id res chain seq x y z
N MET A 1 1.85 -13.84 15.76
CA MET A 1 2.53 -12.85 14.91
C MET A 1 1.53 -11.82 14.48
N ALA A 2 1.71 -10.59 14.93
CA ALA A 2 0.83 -9.48 14.58
C ALA A 2 1.15 -8.99 13.15
N THR A 3 0.18 -8.30 12.54
CA THR A 3 0.30 -7.79 11.16
C THR A 3 -0.22 -6.37 11.04
N ILE A 4 0.44 -5.59 10.19
CA ILE A 4 -0.01 -4.26 9.75
C ILE A 4 0.02 -4.26 8.23
N TRP A 5 -1.10 -3.93 7.58
CA TRP A 5 -1.23 -3.98 6.14
C TRP A 5 -1.77 -2.65 5.59
N TYR A 6 -0.87 -1.88 4.97
CA TYR A 6 -1.25 -0.71 4.18
C TYR A 6 -1.60 -1.13 2.74
N TYR A 7 -2.68 -0.57 2.19
CA TYR A 7 -3.02 -0.77 0.78
C TYR A 7 -3.50 0.53 0.12
N LYS A 8 -3.25 0.62 -1.18
CA LYS A 8 -3.83 1.62 -2.07
C LYS A 8 -4.19 0.96 -3.40
N ASN A 9 -5.48 0.94 -3.69
CA ASN A 9 -6.08 0.27 -4.82
C ASN A 9 -6.82 1.30 -5.68
N VAL A 10 -6.51 1.35 -6.97
CA VAL A 10 -7.16 2.26 -7.92
C VAL A 10 -7.98 1.45 -8.90
N ARG A 11 -9.23 1.87 -9.10
CA ARG A 11 -10.20 1.29 -10.05
C ARG A 11 -10.12 1.97 -11.41
N PHE A 12 -10.63 1.32 -12.45
CA PHE A 12 -10.73 1.89 -13.80
C PHE A 12 -11.64 3.11 -13.87
N ASP A 13 -12.62 3.22 -12.99
CA ASP A 13 -13.45 4.43 -12.89
C ASP A 13 -12.73 5.62 -12.21
N GLY A 14 -11.48 5.41 -11.77
CA GLY A 14 -10.69 6.38 -11.01
C GLY A 14 -10.94 6.33 -9.50
N GLY A 15 -11.84 5.46 -9.03
CA GLY A 15 -12.09 5.27 -7.60
C GLY A 15 -10.86 4.76 -6.87
N VAL A 16 -10.55 5.37 -5.71
CA VAL A 16 -9.36 5.04 -4.93
C VAL A 16 -9.78 4.51 -3.57
N ARG A 17 -9.31 3.31 -3.22
CA ARG A 17 -9.42 2.76 -1.89
C ARG A 17 -8.05 2.77 -1.22
N THR A 18 -7.95 3.41 -0.06
CA THR A 18 -6.74 3.43 0.75
C THR A 18 -7.09 2.93 2.15
N GLY A 19 -6.21 2.16 2.78
CA GLY A 19 -6.46 1.72 4.14
C GLY A 19 -5.23 1.16 4.85
N LEU A 20 -5.43 0.91 6.14
CA LEU A 20 -4.50 0.28 7.05
C LEU A 20 -5.29 -0.75 7.86
N ASP A 21 -4.99 -2.03 7.63
CA ASP A 21 -5.56 -3.15 8.39
C ASP A 21 -4.54 -3.59 9.46
N VAL A 22 -5.04 -4.02 10.61
CA VAL A 22 -4.26 -4.50 11.77
C VAL A 22 -4.82 -5.85 12.17
N ASP A 23 -3.97 -6.88 12.18
CA ASP A 23 -4.38 -8.26 12.47
C ASP A 23 -5.59 -8.72 11.64
N ASP A 24 -5.54 -8.47 10.32
CA ASP A 24 -6.60 -8.72 9.34
C ASP A 24 -7.95 -7.99 9.61
N VAL A 25 -7.96 -7.03 10.53
CA VAL A 25 -9.11 -6.17 10.82
C VAL A 25 -8.90 -4.80 10.21
N ARG A 26 -9.90 -4.32 9.47
CA ARG A 26 -9.88 -2.96 8.90
C ARG A 26 -9.90 -1.92 10.00
N ALA A 27 -8.75 -1.32 10.27
CA ALA A 27 -8.59 -0.32 11.33
C ALA A 27 -8.86 1.10 10.82
N PHE A 28 -8.26 1.47 9.68
CA PHE A 28 -8.46 2.77 9.03
C PHE A 28 -8.70 2.59 7.53
N HIS A 29 -9.61 3.35 6.96
CA HIS A 29 -9.99 3.17 5.56
C HIS A 29 -10.63 4.42 4.99
N GLN A 30 -10.45 4.64 3.69
CA GLN A 30 -11.19 5.63 2.93
C GLN A 30 -11.44 5.10 1.52
N PHE A 31 -12.62 5.42 0.99
CA PHE A 31 -12.90 5.30 -0.44
C PHE A 31 -13.22 6.69 -1.00
N THR A 32 -12.49 7.08 -2.04
CA THR A 32 -12.74 8.28 -2.83
C THR A 32 -13.34 7.84 -4.17
N PRO A 33 -14.58 8.23 -4.49
CA PRO A 33 -15.22 7.83 -5.75
C PRO A 33 -14.50 8.42 -6.96
N GLY A 34 -14.55 7.69 -8.07
CA GLY A 34 -14.06 8.13 -9.37
C GLY A 34 -15.02 9.09 -10.07
N ALA A 35 -14.56 9.69 -11.17
CA ALA A 35 -15.37 10.61 -11.99
C ALA A 35 -16.03 9.92 -13.19
N GLU A 36 -15.56 8.72 -13.53
CA GLU A 36 -16.05 7.95 -14.67
C GLU A 36 -17.25 7.07 -14.27
N PRO A 37 -18.00 6.52 -15.25
CA PRO A 37 -19.02 5.51 -14.98
C PRO A 37 -18.46 4.36 -14.16
N GLU A 38 -19.28 3.82 -13.26
CA GLU A 38 -18.84 2.80 -12.30
C GLU A 38 -18.21 1.58 -12.99
N ASP A 39 -16.93 1.34 -12.67
CA ASP A 39 -16.16 0.16 -13.09
C ASP A 39 -15.36 -0.35 -11.88
N PRO A 40 -15.76 -1.48 -11.27
CA PRO A 40 -15.08 -2.03 -10.10
C PRO A 40 -13.75 -2.71 -10.39
N GLY A 41 -13.36 -2.85 -11.66
CA GLY A 41 -12.09 -3.44 -12.04
C GLY A 41 -10.91 -2.62 -11.51
N LEU A 42 -9.91 -3.29 -10.93
CA LEU A 42 -8.66 -2.64 -10.53
C LEU A 42 -7.85 -2.26 -11.76
N GLU A 43 -7.38 -1.02 -11.79
CA GLU A 43 -6.37 -0.56 -12.73
C GLU A 43 -4.96 -0.95 -12.21
N TRP A 44 -4.68 -0.64 -10.96
CA TRP A 44 -3.44 -1.01 -10.27
C TRP A 44 -3.61 -1.03 -8.76
N PHE A 45 -2.67 -1.67 -8.07
CA PHE A 45 -2.60 -1.66 -6.62
C PHE A 45 -1.17 -1.69 -6.09
N VAL A 46 -1.02 -1.23 -4.85
CA VAL A 46 0.16 -1.44 -4.02
C VAL A 46 -0.26 -1.78 -2.60
N GLU A 47 0.47 -2.72 -2.01
CA GLU A 47 0.28 -3.24 -0.68
C GLU A 47 1.64 -3.26 0.03
N VAL A 48 1.66 -2.83 1.29
CA VAL A 48 2.80 -3.00 2.20
C VAL A 48 2.31 -3.78 3.40
N MET A 49 2.79 -5.00 3.55
CA MET A 49 2.45 -5.88 4.66
C MET A 49 3.65 -6.05 5.57
N CYS A 50 3.47 -5.72 6.84
CA CYS A 50 4.43 -5.88 7.90
C CYS A 50 3.95 -6.96 8.86
N GLU A 51 4.83 -7.89 9.22
CA GLU A 51 4.53 -9.01 10.11
C GLU A 51 5.66 -9.19 11.14
N GLY A 52 5.30 -9.43 12.40
CA GLY A 52 6.26 -9.68 13.48
C GLY A 52 5.59 -9.71 14.85
N ASP A 53 6.25 -10.32 15.84
CA ASP A 53 5.70 -10.40 17.20
C ASP A 53 5.85 -9.08 17.99
N ALA A 54 6.68 -8.16 17.51
CA ALA A 54 6.87 -6.83 18.10
C ALA A 54 5.90 -5.77 17.55
N LEU A 55 4.99 -6.14 16.64
CA LEU A 55 4.01 -5.20 16.10
C LEU A 55 2.87 -4.96 17.11
N PRO A 56 2.44 -3.71 17.29
CA PRO A 56 1.27 -3.40 18.11
C PRO A 56 -0.02 -3.91 17.43
N SER A 57 -0.94 -4.43 18.23
CA SER A 57 -2.27 -4.87 17.79
C SER A 57 -3.36 -3.80 17.98
N ASP A 58 -3.10 -2.77 18.78
CA ASP A 58 -3.99 -1.62 18.90
C ASP A 58 -3.94 -0.76 17.60
N PRO A 59 -5.09 -0.42 17.00
CA PRO A 59 -5.14 0.36 15.76
C PRO A 59 -4.32 1.66 15.77
N ASP A 60 -4.50 2.51 16.77
CA ASP A 60 -3.82 3.81 16.81
C ASP A 60 -2.31 3.63 17.03
N ALA A 61 -1.92 2.70 17.90
CA ALA A 61 -0.50 2.35 18.08
C ALA A 61 0.12 1.77 16.81
N ALA A 62 -0.61 0.95 16.05
CA ALA A 62 -0.18 0.40 14.76
C ALA A 62 -0.01 1.47 13.70
N ARG A 63 -0.92 2.44 13.63
CA ARG A 63 -0.76 3.61 12.74
C ARG A 63 0.49 4.40 13.07
N GLU A 64 0.71 4.74 14.34
CA GLU A 64 1.90 5.50 14.75
C GLU A 64 3.19 4.70 14.55
N TRP A 65 3.16 3.39 14.81
CA TRP A 65 4.29 2.51 14.50
C TRP A 65 4.61 2.54 13.01
N PHE A 66 3.61 2.38 12.14
CA PHE A 66 3.80 2.39 10.70
C PHE A 66 4.36 3.74 10.22
N ILE A 67 3.86 4.85 10.76
CA ILE A 67 4.36 6.20 10.49
C ILE A 67 5.84 6.35 10.92
N GLY A 68 6.19 5.86 12.11
CA GLY A 68 7.58 5.87 12.60
C GLY A 68 8.55 5.05 11.76
N HIS A 69 8.05 4.08 10.99
CA HIS A 69 8.83 3.19 10.12
C HIS A 69 8.64 3.49 8.62
N LEU A 70 8.12 4.66 8.25
CA LEU A 70 7.98 5.04 6.84
C LEU A 70 9.28 5.15 6.06
N PRO A 71 10.42 5.64 6.61
CA PRO A 71 11.65 5.77 5.83
C PRO A 71 12.09 4.48 5.11
N PRO A 72 12.20 3.30 5.77
CA PRO A 72 12.52 2.05 5.09
C PRO A 72 11.41 1.58 4.12
N VAL A 73 10.14 1.82 4.44
CA VAL A 73 9.02 1.48 3.53
C VAL A 73 9.08 2.32 2.25
N ARG A 74 9.32 3.62 2.35
CA ARG A 74 9.51 4.53 1.21
C ARG A 74 10.69 4.11 0.35
N ALA A 75 11.84 3.82 0.97
CA ALA A 75 13.00 3.32 0.25
C ALA A 75 12.71 1.99 -0.48
N GLY A 76 11.93 1.10 0.14
CA GLY A 76 11.45 -0.12 -0.51
C GLY A 76 10.57 0.17 -1.73
N LEU A 77 9.59 1.08 -1.60
CA LEU A 77 8.70 1.47 -2.70
C LEU A 77 9.48 2.10 -3.87
N GLU A 78 10.45 2.96 -3.57
CA GLU A 78 11.34 3.58 -4.56
C GLU A 78 12.21 2.54 -5.27
N GLN A 79 12.79 1.59 -4.52
CA GLN A 79 13.55 0.49 -5.12
C GLN A 79 12.69 -0.39 -6.04
N VAL A 80 11.46 -0.69 -5.64
CA VAL A 80 10.50 -1.39 -6.51
C VAL A 80 10.21 -0.56 -7.76
N ALA A 81 9.95 0.74 -7.62
CA ALA A 81 9.70 1.63 -8.73
C ALA A 81 10.88 1.69 -9.73
N ASP A 82 12.12 1.77 -9.23
CA ASP A 82 13.32 1.77 -10.06
C ASP A 82 13.45 0.47 -10.85
N ARG A 83 13.20 -0.69 -10.21
CA ARG A 83 13.19 -1.98 -10.90
C ARG A 83 12.08 -2.10 -11.94
N LEU A 84 10.90 -1.54 -11.67
CA LEU A 84 9.81 -1.55 -12.65
C LEU A 84 10.08 -0.57 -13.80
N SER A 85 10.83 0.50 -13.56
CA SER A 85 11.14 1.51 -14.59
C SER A 85 12.07 1.03 -15.70
N VAL A 86 12.86 -0.03 -15.45
CA VAL A 86 13.69 -0.68 -16.48
C VAL A 86 12.89 -1.68 -17.33
N GLY A 87 11.59 -1.85 -17.05
CA GLY A 87 10.72 -2.83 -17.67
C GLY A 87 10.81 -4.19 -16.99
N ILE A 88 9.65 -4.79 -16.72
CA ILE A 88 9.53 -6.19 -16.27
C ILE A 88 8.61 -6.94 -17.23
N ASP A 89 8.79 -8.26 -17.32
CA ASP A 89 7.83 -9.12 -18.01
C ASP A 89 6.46 -9.05 -17.32
N GLU A 90 5.39 -8.86 -18.08
CA GLU A 90 4.00 -8.84 -17.59
C GLU A 90 3.64 -10.12 -16.82
N LEU A 91 4.26 -11.26 -17.15
CA LEU A 91 4.08 -12.52 -16.42
C LEU A 91 4.69 -12.52 -15.01
N SER A 92 5.49 -11.51 -14.67
CA SER A 92 6.09 -11.34 -13.35
C SER A 92 5.21 -10.54 -12.39
N MET A 93 3.97 -10.23 -12.78
CA MET A 93 2.97 -9.56 -11.95
C MET A 93 2.06 -10.57 -11.23
N PRO A 94 1.68 -10.32 -9.95
CA PRO A 94 2.06 -9.18 -9.13
C PRO A 94 3.54 -9.24 -8.71
N TYR A 95 4.22 -8.10 -8.80
CA TYR A 95 5.59 -7.99 -8.34
C TYR A 95 5.63 -7.96 -6.80
N VAL A 96 6.49 -8.79 -6.21
CA VAL A 96 6.69 -8.86 -4.76
C VAL A 96 8.16 -8.61 -4.45
N ALA A 97 8.42 -7.70 -3.51
CA ALA A 97 9.75 -7.46 -2.98
C ALA A 97 9.70 -7.30 -1.46
N SER A 98 10.77 -7.71 -0.78
CA SER A 98 10.95 -7.38 0.64
C SER A 98 11.39 -5.93 0.78
N ALA A 99 10.76 -5.19 1.69
CA ALA A 99 11.29 -3.90 2.11
C ALA A 99 12.38 -4.14 3.18
N PRO A 100 13.56 -3.50 3.07
CA PRO A 100 14.60 -3.65 4.07
C PRO A 100 14.16 -2.95 5.37
N LEU A 101 13.85 -3.73 6.41
CA LEU A 101 13.71 -3.22 7.77
C LEU A 101 14.86 -3.74 8.61
N PRO A 102 15.73 -2.87 9.10
CA PRO A 102 16.79 -3.28 10.01
C PRO A 102 16.22 -3.69 11.38
N ASP A 103 16.70 -4.83 11.88
CA ASP A 103 16.85 -5.19 13.31
C ASP A 103 15.63 -5.15 14.25
N SER A 104 14.41 -5.20 13.74
CA SER A 104 13.18 -5.15 14.57
C SER A 104 12.51 -6.51 14.81
N GLY A 105 12.97 -7.59 14.17
CA GLY A 105 12.22 -8.86 14.12
C GLY A 105 10.92 -8.77 13.32
N VAL A 106 10.67 -7.63 12.65
CA VAL A 106 9.55 -7.40 11.74
C VAL A 106 10.02 -7.53 10.30
N ARG A 107 9.25 -8.26 9.50
CA ARG A 107 9.46 -8.35 8.05
C ARG A 107 8.40 -7.52 7.35
N CYS A 108 8.78 -6.67 6.39
CA CYS A 108 7.80 -6.05 5.50
C CYS A 108 8.00 -6.48 4.05
N ARG A 109 6.88 -6.66 3.36
CA ARG A 109 6.78 -7.06 1.96
C ARG A 109 5.95 -6.03 1.23
N ILE A 110 6.44 -5.60 0.07
CA ILE A 110 5.75 -4.75 -0.88
C ILE A 110 5.24 -5.64 -2.00
N ARG A 111 3.94 -5.57 -2.27
CA ARG A 111 3.31 -6.21 -3.43
C ARG A 111 2.65 -5.15 -4.27
N CYS A 112 2.83 -5.20 -5.58
CA CYS A 112 2.15 -4.29 -6.48
C CYS A 112 1.83 -4.96 -7.82
N SER A 113 0.84 -4.42 -8.52
CA SER A 113 0.51 -4.85 -9.86
C SER A 113 -0.17 -3.75 -10.64
N ALA A 114 0.11 -3.71 -11.94
CA ALA A 114 -0.73 -3.05 -12.92
C ALA A 114 -1.48 -4.15 -13.69
N ILE A 115 -2.80 -4.02 -13.78
CA ILE A 115 -3.66 -5.07 -14.35
C ILE A 115 -3.63 -5.05 -15.88
N ARG A 116 -3.26 -3.92 -16.50
CA ARG A 116 -3.11 -3.78 -17.96
C ARG A 116 -1.72 -3.26 -18.34
N ARG A 117 -1.23 -3.70 -19.50
CA ARG A 117 0.09 -3.42 -20.07
C ARG A 117 0.47 -1.93 -20.10
N LEU A 118 -0.45 -1.05 -20.51
CA LEU A 118 -0.19 0.39 -20.61
C LEU A 118 0.00 1.03 -19.21
N SER A 119 -0.79 0.61 -18.22
CA SER A 119 -0.63 1.03 -16.82
C SER A 119 0.66 0.47 -16.18
N GLY A 120 1.23 -0.60 -16.75
CA GLY A 120 2.50 -1.20 -16.33
C GLY A 120 3.73 -0.34 -16.61
N LEU A 121 3.69 0.54 -17.62
CA LEU A 121 4.77 1.54 -17.83
C LEU A 121 4.73 2.64 -16.77
N ASP A 122 3.53 2.97 -16.30
CA ASP A 122 3.30 4.04 -15.34
C ASP A 122 3.40 3.59 -13.88
N ILE A 123 3.34 2.29 -13.59
CA ILE A 123 3.33 1.76 -12.21
C ILE A 123 4.52 2.27 -11.39
N ALA A 124 5.69 2.41 -12.01
CA ALA A 124 6.87 2.97 -11.36
C ALA A 124 6.61 4.42 -10.87
N SER A 125 6.01 5.26 -11.71
CA SER A 125 5.62 6.63 -11.34
C SER A 125 4.56 6.64 -10.22
N ARG A 126 3.59 5.71 -10.27
CA ARG A 126 2.56 5.56 -9.23
C ARG A 126 3.17 5.18 -7.89
N LEU A 127 4.09 4.23 -7.86
CA LEU A 127 4.78 3.83 -6.64
C LEU A 127 5.61 4.96 -6.02
N ARG A 128 6.30 5.76 -6.85
CA ARG A 128 7.01 6.97 -6.37
C ARG A 128 6.03 7.98 -5.77
N ALA A 129 4.87 8.19 -6.40
CA ALA A 129 3.84 9.06 -5.85
C ALA A 129 3.28 8.52 -4.53
N VAL A 130 3.10 7.20 -4.39
CA VAL A 130 2.71 6.59 -3.10
C VAL A 130 3.79 6.82 -2.05
N ALA A 131 5.06 6.55 -2.35
CA ALA A 131 6.17 6.77 -1.41
C ALA A 131 6.22 8.22 -0.91
N ALA A 132 6.09 9.19 -1.82
CA ALA A 132 6.09 10.62 -1.50
C ALA A 132 4.93 11.05 -0.60
N ASN A 133 3.73 10.48 -0.80
CA ASN A 133 2.52 10.88 -0.07
C ASN A 133 2.18 9.97 1.13
N LEU A 134 2.93 8.88 1.33
CA LEU A 134 2.55 7.79 2.24
C LEU A 134 2.19 8.24 3.67
N GLU A 135 2.93 9.21 4.22
CA GLU A 135 2.63 9.70 5.58
C GLU A 135 1.34 10.50 5.61
N SER A 136 1.15 11.41 4.65
CA SER A 136 -0.06 12.20 4.54
C SER A 136 -1.27 11.30 4.36
N ASP A 137 -1.15 10.28 3.48
CA ASP A 137 -2.20 9.29 3.25
C ASP A 137 -2.54 8.57 4.57
N VAL A 138 -1.57 7.98 5.26
CA VAL A 138 -1.80 7.21 6.50
C VAL A 138 -2.39 8.07 7.62
N ARG A 139 -1.92 9.31 7.78
CA ARG A 139 -2.44 10.25 8.80
C ARG A 139 -3.88 10.69 8.51
N ALA A 140 -4.24 10.83 7.24
CA ALA A 140 -5.56 11.29 6.82
C ALA A 140 -6.63 10.19 6.88
N LEU A 141 -6.26 8.91 6.98
CA LEU A 141 -7.22 7.82 7.02
C LEU A 141 -8.11 7.91 8.27
N PRO A 142 -9.44 8.00 8.10
CA PRO A 142 -10.35 7.96 9.23
C PRO A 142 -10.45 6.54 9.81
N PRO A 143 -10.73 6.40 11.12
CA PRO A 143 -11.07 5.11 11.71
C PRO A 143 -12.23 4.45 10.96
N ALA A 144 -12.09 3.16 10.65
CA ALA A 144 -13.09 2.42 9.89
C ALA A 144 -14.44 2.32 10.60
N SER A 145 -14.44 2.39 11.93
CA SER A 145 -15.64 2.45 12.77
C SER A 145 -16.54 3.66 12.48
N LEU A 146 -15.99 4.74 11.92
CA LEU A 146 -16.75 5.94 11.56
C LEU A 146 -17.41 5.85 10.18
N LEU A 147 -17.09 4.83 9.39
CA LEU A 147 -17.57 4.65 8.03
C LEU A 147 -18.60 3.52 7.89
N ALA A 148 -18.98 2.88 9.00
CA ALA A 148 -20.08 1.92 9.04
C ALA A 148 -21.42 2.66 8.88
N VAL A 149 -21.84 2.83 7.63
CA VAL A 149 -23.20 3.24 7.23
C VAL A 149 -23.75 2.18 6.29
#